data_AF-A0A1C5F443-F1
#
_entry.id   AF-A0A1C5F443-F1
#
_cell.length_a   1.000
_cell.length_b   1.000
_cell.length_c   1.000
_cell.angle_alpha   90.00
_cell.angle_beta   90.00
_cell.angle_gamma   90.00
#
_symmetry.space_group_name_H-M   'P 1'
#
loop_
_entity.id
_entity.type
_entity.pdbx_description
1 polymer ?
#
loop_
_entity_poly.entity_id
_entity_poly.type
_entity_poly.pdbx_seq_one_letter_code
_entity_poly.pdbx_strand_id
1 'polypeptide(L)'
;GYHARAGGGPAVLAHTMSDSILDVRVAGRSLGEIGLNAAMAGHLGVPVVLLSGDDTACAELTDLVPSALTVAVKQALGQTAAIALHPEEARDRLRRTAAEAITRRAQVSPLTIAGPLDVEVDLSGPYMVDLATLVPGVSRAGSGRTIAFTATDIAEAYRLVLLLVQLSGIKPG
;
A
#
# COMPACT_ATOMS: atom_id res chain seq x y z
N GLY A 1 -4.71 -3.45 12.35
CA GLY A 1 -3.85 -2.31 11.97
C GLY A 1 -3.21 -2.63 10.64
N TYR A 2 -2.90 -1.60 9.87
CA TYR A 2 -2.10 -1.72 8.65
C TYR A 2 -0.67 -2.19 8.97
N HIS A 3 0.00 -2.66 7.93
CA HIS A 3 1.43 -3.01 7.92
C HIS A 3 2.12 -2.24 6.78
N ALA A 4 3.44 -2.19 6.84
CA ALA A 4 4.24 -1.60 5.77
C ALA A 4 4.10 -2.40 4.46
N ARG A 5 4.39 -1.74 3.35
CA ARG A 5 4.49 -2.36 2.02
C ARG A 5 5.56 -3.46 1.96
N ALA A 6 5.47 -4.33 0.94
CA ALA A 6 6.51 -5.29 0.61
C ALA A 6 7.88 -4.62 0.49
N GLY A 7 8.92 -5.25 1.07
CA GLY A 7 10.27 -4.68 1.14
C GLY A 7 10.46 -3.55 2.15
N GLY A 8 9.38 -3.04 2.77
CA GLY A 8 9.44 -2.13 3.91
C GLY A 8 9.86 -2.88 5.17
N GLY A 9 10.84 -2.37 5.91
CA GLY A 9 11.19 -2.96 7.19
C GLY A 9 12.38 -2.32 7.91
N PRO A 10 12.62 -2.72 9.17
CA PRO A 10 11.94 -3.81 9.89
C PRO A 10 10.46 -3.51 10.16
N ALA A 11 9.55 -4.41 9.76
CA ALA A 11 8.09 -4.23 9.86
C ALA A 11 7.40 -5.59 10.06
N VAL A 12 6.21 -5.62 10.66
CA VAL A 12 5.46 -6.84 10.95
C VAL A 12 4.53 -7.16 9.78
N LEU A 13 4.65 -8.37 9.21
CA LEU A 13 3.85 -8.83 8.07
C LEU A 13 3.94 -7.89 6.85
N ALA A 14 5.10 -7.30 6.59
CA ALA A 14 5.30 -6.43 5.44
C ALA A 14 5.07 -7.20 4.13
N HIS A 15 4.06 -6.78 3.39
CA HIS A 15 3.71 -7.27 2.05
C HIS A 15 2.82 -6.22 1.34
N THR A 16 2.54 -6.42 0.07
CA THR A 16 1.63 -5.56 -0.71
C THR A 16 0.60 -6.42 -1.40
N MET A 17 -0.65 -6.43 -0.93
CA MET A 17 -1.79 -7.23 -1.45
C MET A 17 -1.63 -8.76 -1.31
N SER A 18 -0.48 -9.32 -1.65
CA SER A 18 -0.08 -10.71 -1.44
C SER A 18 1.45 -10.82 -1.42
N ASP A 19 1.99 -11.92 -0.90
CA ASP A 19 3.44 -12.21 -0.94
C ASP A 19 3.99 -12.35 -2.36
N SER A 20 3.12 -12.38 -3.37
CA SER A 20 3.50 -12.54 -4.76
C SER A 20 3.80 -11.21 -5.46
N ILE A 21 3.40 -10.09 -4.86
CA ILE A 21 3.74 -8.73 -5.30
C ILE A 21 4.86 -8.21 -4.40
N LEU A 22 5.99 -7.88 -5.03
CA LEU A 22 7.18 -7.41 -4.34
C LEU A 22 7.25 -5.88 -4.26
N ASP A 23 6.63 -5.18 -5.21
CA ASP A 23 6.49 -3.72 -5.21
C ASP A 23 5.43 -3.30 -6.23
N VAL A 24 4.77 -2.16 -5.98
CA VAL A 24 3.89 -1.48 -6.93
C VAL A 24 4.33 -0.04 -7.01
N ARG A 25 4.88 0.37 -8.17
CA ARG A 25 5.31 1.75 -8.40
C ARG A 25 4.28 2.46 -9.25
N VAL A 26 3.73 3.56 -8.76
CA VAL A 26 2.77 4.40 -9.48
C VAL A 26 3.40 5.77 -9.66
N ALA A 27 3.55 6.21 -10.91
CA ALA A 27 4.25 7.45 -11.25
C ALA A 27 5.64 7.56 -10.58
N GLY A 28 6.39 6.45 -10.59
CA GLY A 28 7.73 6.34 -10.00
C GLY A 28 7.78 6.23 -8.47
N ARG A 29 6.63 6.25 -7.77
CA ARG A 29 6.56 6.11 -6.31
C ARG A 29 6.14 4.70 -5.91
N SER A 30 6.94 4.02 -5.08
CA SER A 30 6.59 2.73 -4.48
C SER A 30 5.45 2.90 -3.47
N LEU A 31 4.37 2.15 -3.67
CA LEU A 31 3.16 2.14 -2.85
C LEU A 31 2.83 0.72 -2.39
N GLY A 32 2.59 0.54 -1.09
CA GLY A 32 1.86 -0.63 -0.59
C GLY A 32 0.36 -0.40 -0.55
N GLU A 33 -0.35 -1.24 0.18
CA GLU A 33 -1.80 -1.09 0.42
C GLU A 33 -2.15 0.25 1.08
N ILE A 34 -1.26 0.80 1.93
CA ILE A 34 -1.43 2.14 2.52
C ILE A 34 -1.54 3.18 1.41
N GLY A 35 -0.56 3.22 0.52
CA GLY A 35 -0.51 4.18 -0.57
C GLY A 35 -1.60 3.97 -1.62
N LEU A 36 -1.84 2.73 -2.03
CA LEU A 36 -2.87 2.39 -3.00
C LEU A 36 -4.27 2.77 -2.49
N ASN A 37 -4.59 2.45 -1.24
CA ASN A 37 -5.90 2.78 -0.66
C ASN A 37 -6.04 4.27 -0.39
N ALA A 38 -4.99 4.95 0.06
CA ALA A 38 -5.00 6.40 0.26
C ALA A 38 -5.16 7.15 -1.06
N ALA A 39 -4.50 6.70 -2.14
CA ALA A 39 -4.64 7.28 -3.47
C ALA A 39 -6.04 7.01 -4.06
N MET A 40 -6.60 5.81 -3.87
CA MET A 40 -7.98 5.50 -4.26
C MET A 40 -9.00 6.36 -3.50
N ALA A 41 -8.82 6.54 -2.18
CA ALA A 41 -9.64 7.46 -1.40
C ALA A 41 -9.53 8.90 -1.91
N GLY A 42 -8.31 9.35 -2.22
CA GLY A 42 -8.08 10.69 -2.75
C GLY A 42 -8.66 10.93 -4.14
N HIS A 43 -8.70 9.92 -5.01
CA HIS A 43 -9.41 9.98 -6.29
C HIS A 43 -10.92 10.20 -6.11
N LEU A 44 -11.49 9.75 -4.99
CA LEU A 44 -12.88 10.03 -4.59
C LEU A 44 -13.03 11.34 -3.79
N GLY A 45 -11.97 12.13 -3.64
CA GLY A 45 -11.97 13.35 -2.84
C GLY A 45 -12.01 13.12 -1.32
N VAL A 46 -11.72 11.89 -0.86
CA VAL A 46 -11.79 11.50 0.56
C VAL A 46 -10.39 11.46 1.17
N PRO A 47 -10.09 12.22 2.23
CA PRO A 47 -8.80 12.16 2.90
C PRO A 47 -8.71 10.96 3.86
N VAL A 48 -7.54 10.33 3.90
CA VAL A 48 -7.18 9.36 4.95
C VAL A 48 -6.61 10.13 6.13
N VAL A 49 -7.40 10.26 7.21
CA VAL A 49 -7.07 11.10 8.36
C VAL A 49 -6.34 10.37 9.49
N LEU A 50 -6.39 9.04 9.49
CA LEU A 50 -5.82 8.21 10.53
C LEU A 50 -5.35 6.86 9.96
N LEU A 51 -4.18 6.40 10.40
CA LEU A 51 -3.77 5.01 10.28
C LEU A 51 -3.24 4.47 11.60
N SER A 52 -3.50 3.19 11.86
CA SER A 52 -2.88 2.47 12.98
C SER A 52 -2.19 1.21 12.48
N GLY A 53 -1.02 0.90 13.04
CA GLY A 53 -0.16 -0.18 12.58
C GLY A 53 1.04 -0.39 13.49
N ASP A 54 2.13 -0.91 12.93
CA ASP A 54 3.45 -0.71 13.51
C ASP A 54 4.01 0.69 13.19
N ASP A 55 5.16 0.99 13.77
CA ASP A 55 5.92 2.21 13.53
C ASP A 55 6.28 2.41 12.05
N THR A 56 6.64 1.35 11.31
CA THR A 56 6.96 1.47 9.87
C THR A 56 5.74 1.79 9.01
N ALA A 57 4.60 1.16 9.26
CA ALA A 57 3.34 1.48 8.58
C ALA A 57 2.91 2.94 8.87
N CYS A 58 3.12 3.40 10.11
CA CYS A 58 2.83 4.78 10.48
C CYS A 58 3.77 5.77 9.79
N ALA A 59 5.07 5.44 9.69
CA ALA A 59 6.02 6.23 8.93
C ALA A 59 5.64 6.29 7.44
N GLU A 60 5.25 5.17 6.84
CA GLU A 60 4.82 5.11 5.45
C GLU A 60 3.63 6.03 5.16
N LEU A 61 2.59 6.06 6.02
CA LEU A 61 1.51 7.02 5.83
C LEU A 61 1.99 8.46 6.04
N THR A 62 2.84 8.71 7.03
CA THR A 62 3.32 10.06 7.34
C THR A 62 4.11 10.64 6.16
N ASP A 63 4.90 9.84 5.46
CA ASP A 63 5.62 10.25 4.25
C ASP A 63 4.68 10.58 3.10
N LEU A 64 3.56 9.86 2.98
CA LEU A 64 2.58 10.04 1.91
C LEU A 64 1.60 11.19 2.19
N VAL A 65 1.15 11.32 3.43
CA VAL A 65 0.14 12.27 3.90
C VAL A 65 0.59 12.87 5.25
N PRO A 66 1.53 13.84 5.25
CA PRO A 66 2.12 14.37 6.50
C PRO A 66 1.14 15.01 7.49
N SER A 67 -0.04 15.41 7.03
CA SER A 67 -1.09 15.99 7.89
C SER A 67 -2.02 14.94 8.52
N ALA A 68 -1.95 13.68 8.09
CA ALA A 68 -2.71 12.59 8.72
C ALA A 68 -2.11 12.23 10.09
N LEU A 69 -2.96 11.74 10.99
CA LEU A 69 -2.50 11.21 12.27
C LEU A 69 -2.18 9.72 12.15
N THR A 70 -1.29 9.26 13.01
CA THR A 70 -0.94 7.83 13.07
C THR A 70 -0.90 7.34 14.51
N VAL A 71 -1.14 6.04 14.70
CA VAL A 71 -1.04 5.36 16.00
C VAL A 71 -0.27 4.06 15.82
N ALA A 72 1.02 4.09 16.15
CA ALA A 72 1.81 2.88 16.30
C ALA A 72 1.40 2.17 17.60
N VAL A 73 0.74 1.02 17.47
CA VAL A 73 0.32 0.18 18.62
C VAL A 73 1.34 -0.90 18.96
N LYS A 74 2.37 -1.04 18.12
CA LYS A 74 3.48 -1.96 18.26
C LYS A 74 4.71 -1.34 17.58
N GLN A 75 5.89 -1.62 18.10
CA GLN A 75 7.17 -1.37 17.44
C GLN A 75 7.62 -2.66 16.78
N ALA A 76 7.90 -2.63 15.48
CA ALA A 76 8.37 -3.80 14.75
C ALA A 76 9.82 -4.15 15.13
N LEU A 77 10.07 -5.43 15.36
CA LEU A 77 11.43 -5.99 15.46
C LEU A 77 11.80 -6.78 14.18
N GLY A 78 10.80 -7.16 13.39
CA GLY A 78 10.93 -7.86 12.11
C GLY A 78 9.59 -8.44 11.66
N GLN A 79 9.60 -9.22 10.57
CA GLN A 79 8.39 -9.74 9.92
C GLN A 79 7.42 -10.46 10.87
N THR A 80 7.95 -11.14 11.88
CA THR A 80 7.18 -12.00 12.80
C THR A 80 7.33 -11.60 14.28
N ALA A 81 7.93 -10.46 14.59
CA ALA A 81 8.23 -10.06 15.97
C ALA A 81 8.00 -8.55 16.20
N ALA A 82 7.45 -8.22 17.36
CA ALA A 82 7.17 -6.84 17.76
C ALA A 82 7.11 -6.66 19.27
N ILE A 83 7.34 -5.43 19.72
CA ILE A 83 7.02 -4.97 21.07
C ILE A 83 5.66 -4.29 21.01
N ALA A 84 4.62 -4.92 21.55
CA ALA A 84 3.26 -4.39 21.54
C ALA A 84 2.94 -3.60 22.82
N LEU A 85 2.11 -2.57 22.68
CA LEU A 85 1.51 -1.91 23.83
C LEU A 85 0.54 -2.87 24.55
N HIS A 86 0.31 -2.64 25.85
CA HIS A 86 -0.81 -3.29 26.55
C HIS A 86 -2.13 -2.97 25.83
N PRO A 87 -3.09 -3.92 25.70
CA PRO A 87 -4.31 -3.69 24.94
C PRO A 87 -5.14 -2.48 25.40
N GLU A 88 -5.15 -2.17 26.69
CA GLU A 88 -5.85 -0.98 27.22
C GLU A 88 -5.20 0.32 26.75
N GLU A 89 -3.88 0.41 26.83
CA GLU A 89 -3.12 1.58 26.36
C GLU A 89 -3.29 1.77 24.84
N ALA A 90 -3.25 0.68 24.06
CA ALA A 90 -3.48 0.73 22.62
C ALA A 90 -4.88 1.27 22.30
N ARG A 91 -5.93 0.78 22.98
CA ARG A 91 -7.32 1.22 22.79
C ARG A 91 -7.50 2.68 23.16
N ASP A 92 -6.87 3.14 24.23
CA ASP A 92 -6.98 4.53 24.67
C ASP A 92 -6.28 5.50 23.72
N ARG A 93 -5.10 5.14 23.21
CA ARG A 93 -4.44 5.90 22.13
C ARG A 93 -5.30 5.95 20.88
N LEU A 94 -5.78 4.80 20.41
CA LEU A 94 -6.64 4.72 19.22
C LEU A 94 -7.89 5.60 19.36
N ARG A 95 -8.58 5.53 20.50
CA ARG A 95 -9.80 6.31 20.76
C ARG A 95 -9.51 7.81 20.72
N ARG A 96 -8.47 8.26 21.43
CA ARG A 96 -8.09 9.68 21.50
C ARG A 96 -7.69 10.23 20.15
N THR A 97 -6.79 9.54 19.44
CA THR A 97 -6.28 9.99 18.15
C THR A 97 -7.35 9.92 17.06
N ALA A 98 -8.28 8.95 17.12
CA ALA A 98 -9.43 8.92 16.21
C ALA A 98 -10.35 10.13 16.40
N ALA A 99 -10.66 10.51 17.65
CA ALA A 99 -11.45 11.71 17.91
C ALA A 99 -10.75 12.97 17.39
N GLU A 100 -9.43 13.08 17.59
CA GLU A 100 -8.63 14.18 17.06
C GLU A 100 -8.62 14.20 15.52
N ALA A 101 -8.38 13.06 14.87
CA ALA A 101 -8.32 12.93 13.42
C ALA A 101 -9.63 13.36 12.75
N ILE A 102 -10.77 12.99 13.31
CA ILE A 102 -12.09 13.42 12.82
C ILE A 102 -12.30 14.92 13.02
N THR A 103 -11.89 15.46 14.16
CA THR A 103 -11.98 16.90 14.46
C THR A 103 -11.16 17.71 13.46
N ARG A 104 -9.96 17.25 13.13
CA ARG A 104 -9.01 17.93 12.25
C ARG A 104 -9.10 17.50 10.79
N ARG A 105 -10.08 16.68 10.40
CA ARG A 105 -10.19 16.10 9.04
C ARG A 105 -10.09 17.10 7.89
N ALA A 106 -10.59 18.32 8.08
CA ALA A 106 -10.54 19.38 7.07
C ALA A 106 -9.12 19.93 6.83
N GLN A 107 -8.17 19.61 7.70
CA GLN A 107 -6.75 19.98 7.58
C GLN A 107 -5.94 18.91 6.83
N VAL A 108 -6.56 17.76 6.50
CA VAL A 108 -5.91 16.66 5.81
C VAL A 108 -6.31 16.69 4.34
N SER A 109 -5.34 16.90 3.46
CA SER A 109 -5.57 16.86 2.02
C SER A 109 -5.65 15.41 1.53
N PRO A 110 -6.59 15.07 0.64
CA PRO A 110 -6.60 13.77 0.00
C PRO A 110 -5.33 13.53 -0.83
N LEU A 111 -4.82 12.29 -0.82
CA LEU A 111 -3.67 11.91 -1.66
C LEU A 111 -4.14 11.72 -3.10
N THR A 112 -3.90 12.70 -3.96
CA THR A 112 -4.25 12.63 -5.39
C THR A 112 -3.02 12.40 -6.25
N ILE A 113 -3.09 11.41 -7.13
CA ILE A 113 -2.07 11.17 -8.17
C ILE A 113 -2.72 11.44 -9.52
N ALA A 114 -2.27 12.48 -10.21
CA ALA A 114 -2.83 12.88 -11.50
C ALA A 114 -2.43 11.91 -12.59
N GLY A 115 -3.39 11.50 -13.41
CA GLY A 115 -3.16 10.63 -14.56
C GLY A 115 -2.68 11.39 -15.82
N PRO A 116 -2.27 10.66 -16.87
CA PRO A 116 -2.13 9.19 -16.90
C PRO A 116 -0.99 8.71 -16.00
N LEU A 117 -1.11 7.46 -15.52
CA LEU A 117 -0.20 6.85 -14.56
C LEU A 117 0.61 5.76 -15.23
N ASP A 118 1.94 5.91 -15.22
CA ASP A 118 2.84 4.79 -15.48
C ASP A 118 2.93 3.94 -14.23
N VAL A 119 2.58 2.66 -14.37
CA VAL A 119 2.56 1.69 -13.28
C VAL A 119 3.54 0.57 -13.57
N GLU A 120 4.39 0.26 -12.61
CA GLU A 120 5.25 -0.91 -12.64
C GLU A 120 4.92 -1.83 -11.45
N VAL A 121 4.98 -3.14 -11.67
CA VAL A 121 4.76 -4.13 -10.62
C VAL A 121 5.88 -5.16 -10.65
N ASP A 122 6.54 -5.36 -9.51
CA ASP A 122 7.49 -6.44 -9.34
C ASP A 122 6.78 -7.69 -8.83
N LEU A 123 6.98 -8.81 -9.52
CA LEU A 123 6.34 -10.08 -9.24
C LEU A 123 7.38 -11.08 -8.69
N SER A 124 6.95 -11.97 -7.79
CA SER A 124 7.86 -12.90 -7.11
C SER A 124 8.39 -14.04 -8.00
N GLY A 125 7.67 -14.39 -9.06
CA GLY A 125 8.01 -15.50 -9.95
C GLY A 125 7.84 -15.17 -11.44
N PRO A 126 8.69 -15.74 -12.33
CA PRO A 126 8.63 -15.47 -13.76
C PRO A 126 7.31 -15.91 -14.41
N TYR A 127 6.72 -17.03 -13.96
CA TYR A 127 5.42 -17.50 -14.47
C TYR A 127 4.30 -16.46 -14.27
N MET A 128 4.39 -15.64 -13.22
CA MET A 128 3.41 -14.59 -12.96
C MET A 128 3.56 -13.45 -13.95
N VAL A 129 4.79 -13.12 -14.35
CA VAL A 129 5.06 -12.15 -15.41
C VAL A 129 4.49 -12.68 -16.73
N ASP A 130 4.70 -13.96 -17.03
CA ASP A 130 4.16 -14.61 -18.23
C ASP A 130 2.63 -14.47 -18.28
N LEU A 131 1.93 -14.82 -17.19
CA LEU A 131 0.47 -14.67 -17.08
C LEU A 131 0.02 -13.21 -17.16
N ALA A 132 0.71 -12.29 -16.48
CA ALA A 132 0.39 -10.87 -16.48
C ALA A 132 0.46 -10.27 -17.89
N THR A 133 1.45 -10.69 -18.70
CA THR A 133 1.61 -10.21 -20.08
C THR A 133 0.54 -10.70 -21.06
N LEU A 134 -0.35 -11.61 -20.63
CA LEU A 134 -1.54 -11.98 -21.39
C LEU A 134 -2.62 -10.90 -21.34
N VAL A 135 -2.57 -9.98 -20.38
CA VAL A 135 -3.50 -8.86 -20.27
C VAL A 135 -3.11 -7.78 -21.30
N PRO A 136 -4.03 -7.35 -22.19
CA PRO A 136 -3.73 -6.29 -23.15
C PRO A 136 -3.23 -5.01 -22.47
N GLY A 137 -2.16 -4.42 -23.01
CA GLY A 137 -1.53 -3.21 -22.46
C GLY A 137 -0.53 -3.47 -21.33
N VAL A 138 -0.42 -4.70 -20.82
CA VAL A 138 0.64 -5.10 -19.90
C VAL A 138 1.84 -5.65 -20.67
N SER A 139 3.02 -5.13 -20.35
CA SER A 139 4.28 -5.54 -20.97
C SER A 139 5.33 -5.81 -19.91
N ARG A 140 6.42 -6.50 -20.28
CA ARG A 140 7.60 -6.59 -19.40
C ARG A 140 8.32 -5.25 -19.38
N ALA A 141 8.81 -4.85 -18.23
CA ALA A 141 9.64 -3.66 -18.07
C ALA A 141 10.89 -4.01 -17.27
N GLY A 142 11.98 -3.24 -17.42
CA GLY A 142 13.18 -3.39 -16.61
C GLY A 142 13.72 -4.83 -16.50
N SER A 143 13.63 -5.41 -15.30
CA SER A 143 14.14 -6.75 -14.98
C SER A 143 13.16 -7.87 -15.38
N GLY A 144 13.60 -9.13 -15.44
CA GLY A 144 12.74 -10.26 -15.78
C GLY A 144 11.53 -10.51 -14.86
N ARG A 145 11.43 -9.79 -13.74
CA ARG A 145 10.35 -9.89 -12.74
C ARG A 145 9.33 -8.73 -12.79
N THR A 146 9.60 -7.71 -13.59
CA THR A 146 8.83 -6.46 -13.58
C THR A 146 7.92 -6.39 -14.80
N ILE A 147 6.66 -6.01 -14.57
CA ILE A 147 5.72 -5.62 -15.63
C ILE A 147 5.45 -4.13 -15.57
N ALA A 148 5.01 -3.54 -16.69
CA ALA A 148 4.49 -2.18 -16.75
C ALA A 148 3.23 -2.08 -17.60
N PHE A 149 2.40 -1.11 -17.25
CA PHE A 149 1.23 -0.66 -18.00
C PHE A 149 0.95 0.81 -17.71
N THR A 150 0.17 1.45 -18.56
CA THR A 150 -0.37 2.80 -18.31
C THR A 150 -1.82 2.70 -17.89
N ALA A 151 -2.22 3.46 -16.88
CA ALA A 151 -3.61 3.61 -16.45
C ALA A 151 -4.05 5.07 -16.58
N THR A 152 -5.30 5.30 -16.93
CA THR A 152 -5.89 6.65 -17.04
C THR A 152 -5.99 7.34 -15.69
N ASP A 153 -6.24 6.58 -14.62
CA ASP A 153 -6.30 7.04 -13.24
C ASP A 153 -5.97 5.92 -12.24
N ILE A 154 -5.99 6.26 -10.95
CA ILE A 154 -5.68 5.30 -9.89
C ILE A 154 -6.72 4.18 -9.78
N ALA A 155 -7.98 4.41 -10.17
CA ALA A 155 -9.02 3.39 -10.08
C ALA A 155 -8.83 2.31 -11.14
N GLU A 156 -8.39 2.66 -12.34
CA GLU A 156 -7.91 1.70 -13.34
C GLU A 156 -6.65 0.96 -12.89
N ALA A 157 -5.64 1.68 -12.38
CA ALA A 157 -4.43 1.06 -11.85
C ALA A 157 -4.73 0.04 -10.75
N TYR A 158 -5.58 0.42 -9.78
CA TYR A 158 -5.97 -0.41 -8.66
C TYR A 158 -6.67 -1.70 -9.10
N ARG A 159 -7.60 -1.60 -10.07
CA ARG A 159 -8.31 -2.77 -10.64
C ARG A 159 -7.35 -3.73 -11.34
N LEU A 160 -6.38 -3.21 -12.08
CA LEU A 160 -5.41 -4.06 -12.75
C LEU A 160 -4.44 -4.71 -11.76
N VAL A 161 -4.00 -4.00 -10.72
CA VAL A 161 -3.23 -4.60 -9.61
C VAL A 161 -4.02 -5.73 -8.94
N LEU A 162 -5.32 -5.54 -8.66
CA LEU A 162 -6.17 -6.61 -8.12
C LEU A 162 -6.24 -7.83 -9.05
N LEU A 163 -6.39 -7.62 -10.37
CA LEU A 163 -6.39 -8.71 -11.34
C LEU A 163 -5.06 -9.47 -11.31
N LEU A 164 -3.93 -8.77 -11.23
CA LEU A 164 -2.60 -9.38 -11.15
C LEU A 164 -2.44 -10.26 -9.90
N VAL A 165 -3.03 -9.86 -8.76
CA VAL A 165 -3.09 -10.70 -7.54
C VAL A 165 -3.90 -11.99 -7.78
N GLN A 166 -4.99 -11.93 -8.55
CA GLN A 166 -5.76 -13.14 -8.88
C GLN A 166 -4.97 -14.05 -9.81
N LEU A 167 -4.32 -13.48 -10.83
CA LEU A 167 -3.47 -14.23 -11.76
C LEU A 167 -2.27 -14.88 -11.04
N SER A 168 -1.71 -14.24 -10.01
CA SER A 168 -0.63 -14.83 -9.21
C SER A 168 -1.04 -16.08 -8.43
N GLY A 169 -2.34 -16.28 -8.19
CA GLY A 169 -2.87 -17.49 -7.57
C GLY A 169 -2.91 -18.70 -8.51
N ILE A 170 -2.77 -18.49 -9.82
CA ILE A 170 -2.84 -19.55 -10.83
C ILE A 170 -1.45 -20.15 -11.00
N LYS A 171 -1.19 -21.26 -10.30
CA LYS A 171 0.06 -22.01 -10.46
C LYS A 171 -0.03 -22.90 -11.71
N PRO A 172 0.93 -22.82 -12.65
CA PRO A 172 1.05 -23.83 -13.68
C PRO A 172 1.27 -25.19 -13.01
N GLY A 173 0.51 -26.20 -13.45
CA GLY A 173 0.64 -27.58 -12.99
C GLY A 173 1.91 -28.25 -13.46
#